data_AF-A0A916D977-F1
#
_entry.id   AF-A0A916D977-F1
#
_cell.length_a   1.000
_cell.length_b   1.000
_cell.length_c   1.000
_cell.angle_alpha   90.00
_cell.angle_beta   90.00
_cell.angle_gamma   90.00
#
_symmetry.space_group_name_H-M   'P 1'
#
loop_
_entity.id
_entity.type
_entity.pdbx_description
1 polymer ?
#
loop_
_entity_poly.entity_id
_entity_poly.type
_entity_poly.pdbx_seq_one_letter_code
_entity_poly.pdbx_strand_id
1 'polypeptide(L)'
;MVARLSSCMATRSSQEATRPANPDQGSGPSRIGHNGSEPMSRIREAMALTFDDVLLLPRHSLTHPKDVDTTSRFTRGIPLNVPLVSAAMDTVTESEMAMAMARAGGIGVLHKNMSIDRQAAEVDRVERTPVMDDRQARLGDLRRGEHRPVERRQTQPPRGEDRQ
;
A
#
# COMPACT_ATOMS: atom_id res chain seq x y z
N MET A 1 4.89 25.73 47.11
CA MET A 1 6.07 25.42 46.29
C MET A 1 6.06 26.36 45.09
N VAL A 2 7.08 27.21 45.02
CA VAL A 2 7.11 28.48 44.27
C VAL A 2 7.39 28.29 42.77
N ALA A 3 6.96 29.29 42.02
CA ALA A 3 6.85 29.43 40.58
C ALA A 3 8.16 29.64 39.79
N ARG A 4 8.00 29.43 38.47
CA ARG A 4 8.44 30.26 37.31
C ARG A 4 9.87 30.18 36.72
N LEU A 5 9.82 30.30 35.39
CA LEU A 5 10.84 30.61 34.38
C LEU A 5 11.85 31.69 34.80
N SER A 6 13.07 31.63 34.27
CA SER A 6 13.75 32.83 33.75
C SER A 6 14.82 32.52 32.70
N SER A 7 14.74 33.29 31.60
CA SER A 7 15.78 33.60 30.63
C SER A 7 16.97 34.30 31.29
N CYS A 8 18.17 34.22 30.70
CA CYS A 8 19.20 35.24 30.90
C CYS A 8 20.13 35.38 29.67
N MET A 9 20.13 36.59 29.10
CA MET A 9 21.08 37.12 28.12
C MET A 9 22.37 37.65 28.79
N ALA A 10 23.45 37.76 28.01
CA ALA A 10 24.54 38.75 28.17
C ALA A 10 24.95 39.20 26.73
N THR A 11 24.69 40.43 26.24
CA THR A 11 25.39 41.75 26.42
C THR A 11 26.88 41.73 26.01
N ARG A 12 27.48 42.64 25.21
CA ARG A 12 27.13 43.90 24.50
C ARG A 12 28.35 44.37 23.62
N SER A 13 28.12 45.29 22.66
CA SER A 13 29.03 46.34 22.09
C SER A 13 30.18 45.95 21.13
N SER A 14 30.57 46.67 20.06
CA SER A 14 30.20 47.98 19.44
C SER A 14 30.87 48.12 18.04
N GLN A 15 30.20 48.81 17.09
CA GLN A 15 30.68 49.71 15.99
C GLN A 15 31.66 49.18 14.89
N GLU A 16 31.30 49.05 13.60
CA GLU A 16 31.03 50.03 12.51
C GLU A 16 32.30 50.52 11.76
N ALA A 17 32.39 50.25 10.44
CA ALA A 17 32.90 51.16 9.39
C ALA A 17 33.00 50.48 8.00
N THR A 18 32.22 50.99 7.05
CA THR A 18 32.25 50.72 5.59
C THR A 18 33.54 51.22 4.91
N ARG A 19 34.08 50.46 3.95
CA ARG A 19 35.01 50.95 2.90
C ARG A 19 34.73 50.27 1.54
N PRO A 20 35.02 50.94 0.40
CA PRO A 20 34.13 50.97 -0.76
C PRO A 20 34.42 49.89 -1.80
N ALA A 21 33.42 49.65 -2.65
CA ALA A 21 33.51 48.83 -3.86
C ALA A 21 34.50 49.43 -4.87
N ASN A 22 35.35 48.61 -5.47
CA ASN A 22 36.18 48.99 -6.62
C ASN A 22 35.43 48.59 -7.91
N PRO A 23 35.26 49.51 -8.88
CA PRO A 23 34.44 49.26 -10.05
C PRO A 23 35.25 48.59 -11.15
N ASP A 24 34.71 47.46 -11.61
CA ASP A 24 34.59 47.06 -13.01
C ASP A 24 35.87 46.79 -13.86
N GLN A 25 35.70 45.80 -14.75
CA GLN A 25 36.43 45.52 -15.99
C GLN A 25 37.68 44.61 -15.88
N GLY A 26 37.67 43.37 -16.38
CA GLY A 26 36.62 42.64 -17.08
C GLY A 26 37.12 41.32 -17.69
N SER A 27 36.16 40.61 -18.28
CA SER A 27 36.31 39.65 -19.39
C SER A 27 36.87 38.24 -19.13
N GLY A 28 35.95 37.27 -19.08
CA GLY A 28 36.19 35.90 -19.54
C GLY A 28 35.50 34.83 -18.68
N PRO A 29 34.58 34.00 -19.24
CA PRO A 29 34.12 32.82 -18.55
C PRO A 29 35.27 31.79 -18.54
N SER A 30 36.03 31.74 -17.45
CA SER A 30 37.06 30.71 -17.29
C SER A 30 36.41 29.35 -17.09
N ARG A 31 36.36 28.61 -18.21
CA ARG A 31 36.28 27.16 -18.37
C ARG A 31 36.15 26.39 -17.04
N ILE A 32 34.92 26.18 -16.59
CA ILE A 32 34.62 25.11 -15.65
C ILE A 32 34.83 23.81 -16.45
N GLY A 33 35.81 23.02 -16.03
CA GLY A 33 36.06 21.71 -16.61
C GLY A 33 34.80 20.86 -16.57
N HIS A 34 34.31 20.47 -17.73
CA HIS A 34 33.29 19.43 -17.87
C HIS A 34 33.92 18.08 -17.51
N ASN A 35 34.04 17.80 -16.21
CA ASN A 35 34.01 16.42 -15.76
C ASN A 35 32.55 16.00 -15.84
N GLY A 36 32.20 15.24 -16.88
CA GLY A 36 30.84 14.86 -17.26
C GLY A 36 30.03 14.38 -16.07
N SER A 37 29.21 15.26 -15.51
CA SER A 37 28.05 14.90 -14.73
C SER A 37 26.97 14.50 -15.74
N GLU A 38 27.06 13.27 -16.22
CA GLU A 38 25.92 12.60 -16.86
C GLU A 38 24.69 12.83 -15.97
N PRO A 39 23.59 13.42 -16.48
CA PRO A 39 22.42 13.62 -15.67
C PRO A 39 21.90 12.23 -15.28
N MET A 40 21.92 11.91 -13.98
CA MET A 40 21.27 10.70 -13.46
C MET A 40 19.79 10.75 -13.86
N SER A 41 19.41 10.00 -14.89
CA SER A 41 18.02 9.69 -15.17
C SER A 41 17.48 8.92 -13.97
N ARG A 42 16.73 9.61 -13.10
CA ARG A 42 16.02 8.98 -11.96
C ARG A 42 14.89 8.05 -12.43
N ILE A 43 14.62 8.02 -13.71
CA ILE A 43 13.65 7.14 -14.34
C ILE A 43 14.41 5.88 -14.72
N ARG A 44 14.14 4.79 -13.99
CA ARG A 44 14.58 3.47 -14.42
C ARG A 44 13.93 3.22 -15.78
N GLU A 45 14.74 3.07 -16.83
CA GLU A 45 14.30 2.63 -18.17
C GLU A 45 13.92 1.14 -18.11
N ALA A 46 13.03 0.79 -17.20
CA ALA A 46 12.48 -0.56 -17.09
C ALA A 46 11.25 -0.63 -17.99
N MET A 47 11.23 -1.63 -18.87
CA MET A 47 10.07 -1.96 -19.68
C MET A 47 8.83 -2.16 -18.78
N ALA A 48 7.75 -1.45 -19.08
CA ALA A 48 6.46 -1.57 -18.40
C ALA A 48 5.57 -2.54 -19.16
N LEU A 49 4.91 -3.45 -18.43
CA LEU A 49 3.97 -4.43 -18.99
C LEU A 49 2.58 -4.16 -18.42
N THR A 50 1.57 -4.30 -19.26
CA THR A 50 0.15 -4.23 -18.91
C THR A 50 -0.47 -5.64 -18.88
N PHE A 51 -1.75 -5.74 -18.53
CA PHE A 51 -2.44 -7.03 -18.44
C PHE A 51 -2.50 -7.77 -19.78
N ASP A 52 -2.60 -7.04 -20.89
CA ASP A 52 -2.72 -7.62 -22.23
C ASP A 52 -1.38 -8.09 -22.80
N ASP A 53 -0.25 -7.71 -22.19
CA ASP A 53 1.09 -8.07 -22.65
C ASP A 53 1.54 -9.46 -22.16
N VAL A 54 0.82 -10.08 -21.21
CA VAL A 54 1.26 -11.30 -20.53
C VAL A 54 0.15 -12.33 -20.37
N LEU A 55 0.53 -13.61 -20.30
CA LEU A 55 -0.37 -14.72 -20.02
C LEU A 55 0.18 -15.57 -18.87
N LEU A 56 -0.72 -16.15 -18.07
CA LEU A 56 -0.36 -17.10 -17.03
C LEU A 56 -0.07 -18.47 -17.66
N LEU A 57 1.11 -19.02 -17.41
CA LEU A 57 1.45 -20.38 -17.81
C LEU A 57 0.77 -21.39 -16.87
N PRO A 58 -0.08 -22.31 -17.39
CA PRO A 58 -0.71 -23.33 -16.56
C PRO A 58 0.31 -24.22 -15.87
N ARG A 59 0.01 -24.64 -14.64
CA ARG A 59 0.79 -25.62 -13.88
C ARG A 59 -0.12 -26.68 -13.28
N HIS A 60 0.48 -27.82 -12.95
CA HIS A 60 -0.24 -28.90 -12.27
C HIS A 60 -0.81 -28.41 -10.93
N SER A 61 -2.10 -28.65 -10.69
CA SER A 61 -2.81 -28.32 -9.44
C SER A 61 -3.39 -29.57 -8.81
N LEU A 62 -3.26 -29.69 -7.49
CA LEU A 62 -3.94 -30.71 -6.67
C LEU A 62 -5.25 -30.18 -6.05
N THR A 63 -5.51 -28.88 -6.18
CA THR A 63 -6.65 -28.19 -5.57
C THR A 63 -7.71 -27.89 -6.63
N HIS A 64 -8.98 -28.14 -6.30
CA HIS A 64 -10.10 -27.76 -7.14
C HIS A 64 -10.39 -26.25 -6.97
N PRO A 65 -10.78 -25.51 -8.03
CA PRO A 65 -11.00 -24.06 -7.95
C PRO A 65 -11.97 -23.60 -6.84
N LYS A 66 -12.95 -24.43 -6.51
CA LYS A 66 -13.94 -24.17 -5.45
C LYS A 66 -13.36 -24.22 -4.02
N ASP A 67 -12.21 -24.86 -3.85
CA ASP A 67 -11.56 -25.12 -2.57
C ASP A 67 -10.31 -24.20 -2.37
N VAL A 68 -10.13 -23.21 -3.25
CA VAL A 68 -9.03 -22.23 -3.15
C VAL A 68 -9.42 -21.14 -2.16
N ASP A 69 -8.52 -20.85 -1.22
CA ASP A 69 -8.66 -19.73 -0.29
C ASP A 69 -8.37 -18.41 -0.99
N THR A 70 -9.37 -17.53 -1.05
CA THR A 70 -9.26 -16.18 -1.64
C THR A 70 -9.10 -15.08 -0.60
N THR A 71 -8.88 -15.43 0.66
CA THR A 71 -8.67 -14.44 1.71
C THR A 71 -7.47 -13.55 1.41
N SER A 72 -7.60 -12.27 1.71
CA SER A 72 -6.58 -11.27 1.43
C SER A 72 -6.59 -10.18 2.49
N ARG A 73 -5.73 -9.17 2.33
CA ARG A 73 -5.64 -8.05 3.27
C ARG A 73 -5.73 -6.74 2.51
N PHE A 74 -6.70 -5.91 2.88
CA PHE A 74 -6.81 -4.56 2.34
C PHE A 74 -5.77 -3.63 2.97
N THR A 75 -5.58 -3.76 4.30
CA THR A 75 -4.54 -3.04 5.03
C THR A 75 -3.88 -3.97 6.05
N ARG A 76 -2.90 -3.45 6.82
CA ARG A 76 -2.31 -4.18 7.95
C ARG A 76 -3.35 -4.63 8.98
N GLY A 77 -4.48 -3.95 9.13
CA GLY A 77 -5.51 -4.27 10.14
C GLY A 77 -6.81 -4.85 9.59
N ILE A 78 -7.01 -4.86 8.27
CA ILE A 78 -8.30 -5.18 7.64
C ILE A 78 -8.14 -6.41 6.73
N PRO A 79 -8.55 -7.62 7.19
CA PRO A 79 -8.67 -8.78 6.33
C PRO A 79 -9.91 -8.69 5.44
N LEU A 80 -9.86 -9.33 4.27
CA LEU A 80 -10.99 -9.50 3.35
C LEU A 80 -11.15 -10.98 3.01
N ASN A 81 -12.39 -11.43 2.85
CA ASN A 81 -12.70 -12.79 2.39
C ASN A 81 -12.52 -12.94 0.87
N VAL A 82 -12.72 -11.83 0.14
CA VAL A 82 -12.57 -11.75 -1.31
C VAL A 82 -11.71 -10.52 -1.64
N PRO A 83 -10.71 -10.60 -2.55
CA PRO A 83 -9.79 -9.51 -2.87
C PRO A 83 -10.41 -8.49 -3.83
N LEU A 84 -11.63 -8.03 -3.53
CA LEU A 84 -12.39 -7.08 -4.35
C LEU A 84 -12.74 -5.83 -3.54
N VAL A 85 -12.49 -4.68 -4.15
CA VAL A 85 -12.69 -3.35 -3.56
C VAL A 85 -13.43 -2.48 -4.58
N SER A 86 -14.50 -1.81 -4.15
CA SER A 86 -15.19 -0.86 -5.04
C SER A 86 -14.45 0.48 -5.08
N ALA A 87 -14.45 1.12 -6.25
CA ALA A 87 -13.78 2.40 -6.45
C ALA A 87 -14.51 3.54 -5.71
N ALA A 88 -13.73 4.47 -5.16
CA ALA A 88 -14.23 5.64 -4.44
C ALA A 88 -14.73 6.75 -5.38
N MET A 89 -15.72 6.44 -6.21
CA MET A 89 -16.33 7.31 -7.22
C MET A 89 -17.81 7.52 -6.94
N ASP A 90 -18.33 8.70 -7.28
CA ASP A 90 -19.73 9.09 -7.08
C ASP A 90 -20.72 8.25 -7.86
N THR A 91 -20.34 7.81 -9.05
CA THR A 91 -21.16 6.92 -9.88
C THR A 91 -21.05 5.45 -9.49
N VAL A 92 -20.15 5.09 -8.57
CA VAL A 92 -19.83 3.69 -8.25
C VAL A 92 -20.23 3.33 -6.84
N THR A 93 -19.83 4.11 -5.83
CA THR A 93 -19.93 3.67 -4.43
C THR A 93 -20.60 4.70 -3.52
N GLU A 94 -21.91 4.51 -3.30
CA GLU A 94 -22.68 5.04 -2.18
C GLU A 94 -22.98 3.92 -1.15
N SER A 95 -23.81 4.19 -0.12
CA SER A 95 -24.15 3.23 0.94
C SER A 95 -24.55 1.85 0.42
N GLU A 96 -25.42 1.78 -0.59
CA GLU A 96 -25.98 0.51 -1.07
C GLU A 96 -24.90 -0.42 -1.64
N MET A 97 -23.99 0.13 -2.45
CA MET A 97 -22.87 -0.61 -3.02
C MET A 97 -21.89 -1.05 -1.93
N ALA A 98 -21.59 -0.18 -0.96
CA ALA A 98 -20.71 -0.53 0.16
C ALA A 98 -21.28 -1.69 1.00
N MET A 99 -22.60 -1.70 1.27
CA MET A 99 -23.26 -2.81 1.95
C MET A 99 -23.24 -4.10 1.12
N ALA A 100 -23.46 -4.00 -0.20
CA ALA A 100 -23.42 -5.17 -1.09
C ALA A 100 -22.02 -5.80 -1.11
N MET A 101 -20.97 -4.98 -1.21
CA MET A 101 -19.58 -5.42 -1.15
C MET A 101 -19.26 -6.10 0.17
N ALA A 102 -19.68 -5.52 1.30
CA ALA A 102 -19.46 -6.11 2.61
C ALA A 102 -20.16 -7.47 2.77
N ARG A 103 -21.40 -7.61 2.27
CA ARG A 103 -22.11 -8.91 2.26
C ARG A 103 -21.43 -9.95 1.37
N ALA A 104 -20.79 -9.54 0.28
CA ALA A 104 -20.03 -10.42 -0.60
C ALA A 104 -18.64 -10.79 -0.05
N GLY A 105 -18.22 -10.23 1.09
CA GLY A 105 -16.90 -10.46 1.69
C GLY A 105 -15.78 -9.57 1.15
N GLY A 106 -16.13 -8.52 0.40
CA GLY A 106 -15.24 -7.44 -0.05
C GLY A 106 -15.43 -6.17 0.78
N ILE A 107 -14.93 -5.04 0.26
CA ILE A 107 -15.04 -3.73 0.91
C ILE A 107 -15.43 -2.64 -0.10
N GLY A 108 -16.28 -1.70 0.32
CA GLY A 108 -16.61 -0.51 -0.47
C GLY A 108 -16.05 0.76 0.14
N VAL A 109 -15.52 1.64 -0.71
CA VAL A 109 -14.99 2.95 -0.31
C VAL A 109 -15.91 4.05 -0.81
N LEU A 110 -16.52 4.80 0.12
CA LEU A 110 -17.37 5.93 -0.24
C LEU A 110 -16.54 7.05 -0.88
N HIS A 111 -17.07 7.63 -1.96
CA HIS A 111 -16.45 8.78 -2.61
C HIS A 111 -16.53 10.05 -1.76
N LYS A 112 -15.71 11.05 -2.09
CA LYS A 112 -15.63 12.35 -1.38
C LYS A 112 -16.44 13.49 -2.05
N ASN A 113 -17.16 13.20 -3.13
CA ASN A 113 -17.92 14.21 -3.89
C ASN A 113 -19.28 14.48 -3.21
N MET A 114 -19.26 14.81 -1.92
CA MET A 114 -20.42 15.14 -1.10
C MET A 114 -19.99 15.95 0.14
N SER A 115 -20.95 16.55 0.85
CA SER A 115 -20.66 17.20 2.13
C SER A 115 -20.23 16.17 3.18
N ILE A 116 -19.47 16.62 4.18
CA ILE A 116 -19.02 15.78 5.30
C ILE A 116 -20.21 15.16 6.02
N ASP A 117 -21.28 15.94 6.25
CA ASP A 117 -22.49 15.46 6.92
C ASP A 117 -23.19 14.35 6.11
N ARG A 118 -23.24 14.50 4.78
CA ARG A 118 -23.82 13.47 3.91
C ARG A 118 -22.95 12.21 3.92
N GLN A 119 -21.62 12.35 3.86
CA GLN A 119 -20.71 11.21 3.92
C GLN A 119 -20.84 10.45 5.23
N ALA A 120 -20.94 11.16 6.35
CA ALA A 120 -21.19 10.56 7.66
C ALA A 120 -22.53 9.80 7.69
N ALA A 121 -23.58 10.38 7.12
CA ALA A 121 -24.88 9.70 7.02
C ALA A 121 -24.83 8.42 6.17
N GLU A 122 -24.04 8.40 5.09
CA GLU A 122 -23.83 7.21 4.27
C GLU A 122 -23.04 6.12 5.03
N VAL A 123 -22.02 6.50 5.82
CA VAL A 123 -21.30 5.56 6.70
C VAL A 123 -22.23 4.98 7.77
N ASP A 124 -23.00 5.84 8.43
CA ASP A 124 -23.99 5.46 9.45
C ASP A 124 -24.98 4.42 8.93
N ARG A 125 -25.45 4.57 7.68
CA ARG A 125 -26.34 3.59 7.04
C ARG A 125 -25.66 2.24 6.88
N VAL A 126 -24.41 2.23 6.40
CA VAL A 126 -23.64 0.99 6.20
C VAL A 126 -23.43 0.25 7.52
N GLU A 127 -23.07 0.98 8.59
CA GLU A 127 -22.84 0.39 9.92
C GLU A 127 -24.12 -0.21 10.54
N ARG A 128 -25.27 0.45 10.35
CA ARG A 128 -26.56 -0.05 10.85
C ARG A 128 -27.06 -1.29 10.12
N THR A 129 -26.49 -1.62 8.97
CA THR A 129 -26.89 -2.79 8.19
C THR A 129 -26.14 -4.02 8.71
N PRO A 130 -26.84 -5.10 9.09
CA PRO A 130 -26.17 -6.33 9.50
C PRO A 130 -25.41 -6.91 8.30
N VAL A 131 -24.09 -6.88 8.39
CA VAL A 131 -23.21 -7.69 7.55
C VAL A 131 -23.09 -9.06 8.20
N MET A 132 -23.12 -10.13 7.39
CA MET A 132 -23.04 -11.49 7.91
C MET A 132 -21.73 -11.65 8.68
N ASP A 133 -21.85 -11.90 9.99
CA ASP A 133 -20.73 -12.07 10.91
C ASP A 133 -19.96 -13.36 10.57
N ASP A 134 -18.63 -13.26 10.43
CA ASP A 134 -17.68 -14.37 10.21
C ASP A 134 -17.90 -15.55 11.19
N ARG A 135 -18.53 -15.32 12.36
CA ARG A 135 -18.93 -16.38 13.30
C ARG A 135 -19.85 -17.45 12.67
N GLN A 136 -20.68 -17.12 11.68
CA GLN A 136 -21.56 -18.08 11.01
C GLN A 136 -20.84 -18.87 9.91
N ALA A 137 -19.80 -18.30 9.27
CA ALA A 137 -19.03 -18.98 8.23
C ALA A 137 -18.17 -20.14 8.78
N ARG A 138 -17.51 -19.93 9.93
CA ARG A 138 -16.71 -20.98 10.60
C ARG A 138 -17.55 -22.18 11.07
N LEU A 139 -18.81 -21.96 11.42
CA LEU A 139 -19.71 -23.04 11.84
C LEU A 139 -20.13 -23.93 10.66
N GLY A 140 -20.14 -23.39 9.44
CA GLY A 140 -20.37 -24.17 8.21
C GLY A 140 -19.14 -25.00 7.80
N ASP A 141 -17.94 -24.48 8.01
CA ASP A 141 -16.69 -25.17 7.67
C ASP A 141 -16.37 -26.33 8.62
N LEU A 142 -16.75 -26.22 9.90
CA LEU A 142 -16.68 -27.33 10.85
C LEU A 142 -17.57 -28.54 10.47
N ARG A 143 -18.58 -28.36 9.60
CA ARG A 143 -19.39 -29.48 9.06
C ARG A 143 -18.84 -30.08 7.78
N ARG A 144 -17.87 -29.44 7.11
CA ARG A 144 -17.22 -29.94 5.88
C ARG A 144 -15.78 -30.42 6.08
N GLY A 145 -15.25 -30.31 7.30
CA GLY A 145 -13.90 -30.71 7.66
C GLY A 145 -13.68 -32.23 7.79
N GLU A 146 -13.73 -32.96 6.68
CA GLU A 146 -12.87 -34.14 6.50
C GLU A 146 -12.00 -33.94 5.25
N HIS A 147 -10.93 -33.15 5.37
CA HIS A 147 -9.78 -33.29 4.49
C HIS A 147 -8.50 -33.31 5.32
N ARG A 148 -7.88 -34.50 5.31
CA ARG A 148 -6.71 -34.93 6.07
C ARG A 148 -5.47 -34.04 5.83
N PRO A 149 -4.54 -33.97 6.79
CA PRO A 149 -3.31 -33.21 6.63
C PRO A 149 -2.43 -33.84 5.53
N VAL A 150 -1.90 -33.00 4.64
CA VAL A 150 -0.92 -33.38 3.62
C VAL A 150 0.39 -33.77 4.34
N GLU A 151 0.69 -35.07 4.36
CA GLU A 151 1.97 -35.58 4.86
C GLU A 151 3.14 -34.95 4.09
N ARG A 152 4.06 -34.33 4.82
CA ARG A 152 5.35 -33.90 4.30
C ARG A 152 6.17 -35.14 3.96
N ARG A 153 6.16 -35.57 2.69
CA ARG A 153 7.16 -36.54 2.21
C ARG A 153 8.53 -35.88 2.30
N GLN A 154 9.35 -36.44 3.19
CA GLN A 154 10.78 -36.18 3.26
C GLN A 154 11.39 -36.47 1.89
N THR A 155 12.00 -35.46 1.27
CA THR A 155 12.81 -35.61 0.06
C THR A 155 14.03 -36.44 0.43
N GLN A 156 14.05 -37.71 0.03
CA GLN A 156 15.27 -38.51 0.06
C GLN A 156 16.12 -38.11 -1.15
N PRO A 157 17.39 -37.69 -0.98
CA PRO A 157 18.24 -37.34 -2.12
C PRO A 157 18.58 -38.60 -2.94
N PRO A 158 18.84 -38.46 -4.25
CA PRO A 158 19.09 -39.60 -5.12
C PRO A 158 20.39 -40.31 -4.71
N ARG A 159 20.32 -41.64 -4.54
CA ARG A 159 21.51 -42.47 -4.36
C ARG A 159 22.30 -42.48 -5.67
N GLY A 160 23.57 -42.09 -5.60
CA GLY A 160 24.49 -42.17 -6.73
C GLY A 160 24.62 -43.59 -7.24
N GLU A 161 24.54 -43.76 -8.56
CA GLU A 161 24.91 -44.97 -9.25
C GLU A 161 26.44 -45.07 -9.25
N ASP A 162 26.97 -46.02 -8.46
CA ASP A 162 28.35 -46.46 -8.59
C ASP A 162 28.52 -47.14 -9.95
N ARG A 163 29.23 -46.46 -10.85
CA ARG A 163 29.78 -47.07 -12.07
C ARG A 163 30.97 -47.94 -11.67
N GLN A 164 30.90 -49.22 -12.05
CA GLN A 164 32.07 -50.07 -12.24
C GLN A 164 32.84 -49.62 -13.49
#